data_AF-A0AAW5LNB5-F1
#
_entry.id   AF-A0AAW5LNB5-F1
#
_cell.length_a   1.000
_cell.length_b   1.000
_cell.length_c   1.000
_cell.angle_alpha   90.00
_cell.angle_beta   90.00
_cell.angle_gamma   90.00
#
_symmetry.space_group_name_H-M   'P 1'
#
loop_
_entity.id
_entity.type
_entity.pdbx_description
1 polymer ?
#
loop_
_entity_poly.entity_id
_entity_poly.type
_entity_poly.pdbx_seq_one_letter_code
_entity_poly.pdbx_strand_id
1 'polypeptide(L)' 'MLGEIFEVRGNKYVFEKITNLWGDNEIALLENGEIIGYLNKNFKVNEAIERIKFDDRFIRDGVIE' A
#
# COMPACT_ATOMS: atom_id res chain seq x y z
N MET A 1 -6.70 -8.31 -0.69
CA MET A 1 -6.95 -8.15 -2.15
C MET A 1 -6.87 -6.67 -2.52
N LEU A 2 -6.80 -6.32 -3.82
CA LEU A 2 -6.92 -4.90 -4.22
C LEU A 2 -8.32 -4.38 -3.89
N GLY A 3 -8.42 -3.14 -3.40
CA GLY A 3 -9.66 -2.51 -2.97
C GLY A 3 -10.21 -3.00 -1.62
N GLU A 4 -9.51 -3.92 -0.95
CA GLU A 4 -9.89 -4.38 0.39
C GLU A 4 -9.31 -3.44 1.46
N ILE A 5 -10.19 -2.87 2.29
CA ILE A 5 -9.79 -2.02 3.41
C ILE A 5 -9.35 -2.91 4.57
N PHE A 6 -8.20 -2.58 5.17
CA PHE A 6 -7.69 -3.23 6.37
C PHE A 6 -7.28 -2.19 7.41
N GLU A 7 -7.44 -2.52 8.70
CA GLU A 7 -7.15 -1.60 9.80
C GLU A 7 -5.88 -2.03 10.54
N VAL A 8 -4.98 -1.07 10.76
CA VAL A 8 -3.71 -1.28 11.48
C VAL A 8 -3.44 -0.08 12.38
N ARG A 9 -3.21 -0.32 13.67
CA ARG A 9 -2.85 0.73 14.64
C ARG A 9 -3.82 1.93 14.66
N GLY A 10 -5.10 1.71 14.36
CA GLY A 10 -6.14 2.75 14.33
C GLY A 10 -6.26 3.51 13.00
N ASN A 11 -5.45 3.19 12.00
CA ASN A 11 -5.53 3.75 10.65
C ASN A 11 -6.17 2.75 9.69
N LYS A 12 -6.87 3.27 8.68
CA LYS A 12 -7.45 2.49 7.58
C LYS A 12 -6.51 2.52 6.40
N TYR A 13 -6.23 1.36 5.83
CA TYR A 13 -5.37 1.21 4.68
C TYR A 13 -6.09 0.50 3.54
N VAL A 14 -5.75 0.86 2.32
CA VAL A 14 -6.23 0.16 1.11
C VAL A 14 -5.15 0.19 0.04
N PHE A 15 -5.06 -0.92 -0.71
CA PHE A 15 -4.27 -0.96 -1.94
C PHE A 15 -5.18 -0.76 -3.14
N GLU A 16 -4.91 0.29 -3.93
CA GLU A 16 -5.68 0.61 -5.12
C GLU A 16 -4.81 0.66 -6.36
N LYS A 17 -5.39 0.28 -7.51
CA LYS A 17 -4.72 0.42 -8.79
C LYS A 17 -4.94 1.84 -9.30
N ILE A 18 -3.86 2.57 -9.56
CA ILE A 18 -3.91 3.92 -10.10
C ILE A 18 -3.12 4.01 -11.40
N THR A 19 -3.50 4.95 -12.26
CA THR A 19 -2.78 5.24 -13.50
C THR A 19 -1.95 6.50 -13.31
N ASN A 20 -0.64 6.41 -13.51
CA ASN A 20 0.26 7.54 -13.39
C ASN A 20 0.14 8.48 -14.61
N LEU A 21 0.85 9.61 -14.59
CA LEU A 21 0.80 10.62 -15.66
C LEU A 21 1.30 10.12 -17.01
N TRP A 22 2.03 9.00 -17.04
CA TRP A 22 2.55 8.35 -18.25
C TRP A 22 1.63 7.25 -18.78
N GLY A 23 0.51 6.97 -18.09
CA GLY A 23 -0.44 5.92 -18.48
C GLY A 23 -0.09 4.54 -17.94
N ASP A 24 0.97 4.42 -17.12
CA ASP A 24 1.32 3.15 -16.50
C ASP A 24 0.45 2.89 -15.28
N ASN A 25 0.14 1.63 -15.05
CA ASN A 25 -0.63 1.20 -13.90
C ASN A 25 0.29 0.86 -12.73
N GLU A 26 0.03 1.49 -11.59
CA GLU A 26 0.73 1.26 -10.33
C GLU A 26 -0.29 0.84 -9.27
N ILE A 27 0.20 0.27 -8.17
CA ILE A 27 -0.64 -0.04 -7.01
C ILE A 27 -0.24 0.92 -5.90
N ALA A 28 -1.12 1.83 -5.52
CA ALA A 28 -0.90 2.77 -4.43
C ALA A 28 -1.36 2.19 -3.09
N LEU A 29 -0.67 2.54 -2.01
CA LEU A 29 -1.11 2.38 -0.63
C LEU A 29 -1.71 3.69 -0.16
N LEU A 30 -2.98 3.67 0.23
CA LEU A 30 -3.65 4.81 0.83
C LEU A 30 -3.80 4.57 2.34
N GLU A 31 -3.45 5.56 3.14
CA GLU A 31 -3.74 5.64 4.58
C GLU A 31 -4.81 6.71 4.80
N ASN A 32 -5.96 6.31 5.36
CA ASN A 32 -7.10 7.21 5.63
C ASN A 32 -7.56 8.03 4.40
N GLY A 33 -7.32 7.52 3.18
CA GLY A 33 -7.68 8.15 1.91
C GLY A 33 -6.55 8.95 1.25
N GLU A 34 -5.39 9.09 1.90
CA GLU A 34 -4.22 9.77 1.33
C GLU A 34 -3.19 8.75 0.83
N ILE A 35 -2.63 8.97 -0.36
CA ILE A 35 -1.55 8.11 -0.89
C ILE A 35 -0.29 8.34 -0.07
N ILE A 36 0.20 7.28 0.57
CA ILE A 36 1.44 7.30 1.37
C ILE A 36 2.59 6.51 0.74
N GLY A 37 2.32 5.76 -0.34
CA GLY A 37 3.32 4.98 -1.05
C GLY A 37 2.75 4.13 -2.18
N TYR A 38 3.61 3.31 -2.77
CA TYR A 38 3.30 2.43 -3.89
C TYR A 38 3.78 1.00 -3.58
N LEU A 39 3.14 -0.02 -4.16
CA LEU A 39 3.48 -1.46 -4.08
C LEU A 39 4.70 -1.78 -4.97
N ASN A 40 5.63 -2.61 -4.51
CA ASN A 40 6.72 -3.07 -5.35
C ASN A 40 6.18 -4.10 -6.32
N LYS A 41 6.70 -4.08 -7.53
CA LYS A 41 6.64 -5.22 -8.44
C LYS A 41 7.14 -6.54 -7.84
N ASN A 42 8.04 -6.54 -6.86
CA ASN A 42 8.54 -7.77 -6.23
C ASN A 42 7.65 -8.32 -5.10
N PHE A 43 6.63 -7.57 -4.64
CA PHE A 43 5.76 -7.99 -3.54
C PHE A 43 4.33 -8.22 -4.01
N LYS A 44 3.65 -9.20 -3.40
CA LYS A 44 2.20 -9.35 -3.55
C LYS A 44 1.47 -8.49 -2.53
N VAL A 45 0.30 -7.99 -2.90
CA VAL A 45 -0.59 -7.20 -2.01
C VAL A 45 -0.81 -7.89 -0.66
N ASN A 46 -1.11 -9.20 -0.65
CA ASN A 46 -1.36 -9.90 0.61
C ASN A 46 -0.10 -9.98 1.51
N GLU A 47 1.09 -10.12 0.93
CA GLU A 47 2.35 -10.12 1.68
C GLU A 47 2.65 -8.74 2.26
N ALA A 48 2.37 -7.68 1.51
CA ALA A 48 2.50 -6.31 1.98
C ALA A 48 1.53 -5.99 3.15
N ILE A 49 0.27 -6.44 3.06
CA ILE A 49 -0.72 -6.27 4.14
C ILE A 49 -0.21 -6.92 5.44
N GLU A 50 0.28 -8.16 5.39
CA GLU A 50 0.80 -8.86 6.57
C GLU A 50 2.03 -8.16 7.16
N ARG A 51 2.90 -7.58 6.31
CA ARG A 51 4.05 -6.78 6.78
C ARG A 51 3.62 -5.48 7.46
N ILE A 52 2.68 -4.73 6.88
CA ILE A 52 2.18 -3.47 7.46
C ILE A 52 1.57 -3.73 8.85
N LYS A 53 0.82 -4.83 8.98
CA LYS A 53 0.25 -5.26 10.27
C LYS A 53 1.30 -5.59 11.32
N PHE A 54 2.48 -6.08 10.92
CA PHE A 54 3.51 -6.60 11.83
C PHE A 54 4.64 -5.60 12.14
N ASP A 55 5.08 -4.77 11.18
CA ASP A 55 6.24 -3.88 11.33
C ASP A 55 5.89 -2.40 11.07
N ASP A 56 6.04 -1.59 12.12
CA ASP A 56 5.74 -0.15 12.17
C ASP A 56 6.65 0.68 11.25
N ARG A 57 7.85 0.17 10.96
CA ARG A 57 8.88 0.89 10.17
C ARG A 57 8.59 0.87 8.68
N PHE A 58 7.80 -0.10 8.23
CA PHE A 58 7.45 -0.27 6.83
C PHE A 58 6.69 0.93 6.24
N ILE A 59 5.99 1.70 7.09
CA ILE A 59 5.23 2.90 6.67
C ILE A 59 6.16 4.05 6.23
N ARG A 60 7.43 4.09 6.70
CA ARG A 60 8.31 5.27 6.59
C ARG A 60 9.46 5.16 5.61
N ASP A 61 9.97 3.97 5.32
CA ASP A 61 11.17 3.80 4.50
C ASP A 61 10.89 3.74 2.98
N GLY A 62 9.80 4.37 2.54
CA GLY A 62 9.57 4.74 1.14
C GLY A 62 9.26 3.59 0.19
N VAL A 63 8.99 2.41 0.72
CA VAL A 63 9.06 1.19 -0.05
C VAL A 63 7.97 0.24 0.43
N ILE A 64 6.95 0.13 -0.39
CA ILE A 64 6.91 -1.13 -1.10
C ILE A 64 7.61 -0.84 -2.45
N GLU A 65 8.93 -0.71 -2.43
CA GLU A 65 9.78 -1.55 -3.27
C GLU A 65 10.07 -2.86 -2.48
#